data_AF-A0A2V7PKM8-F1
#
_entry.id   AF-A0A2V7PKM8-F1
#
_cell.length_a   1.000
_cell.length_b   1.000
_cell.length_c   1.000
_cell.angle_alpha   90.00
_cell.angle_beta   90.00
_cell.angle_gamma   90.00
#
_symmetry.space_group_name_H-M   'P 1'
#
loop_
_entity.id
_entity.type
_entity.pdbx_description
1 polymer ?
#
loop_
_entity_poly.entity_id
_entity_poly.type
_entity_poly.pdbx_seq_one_letter_code
_entity_poly.pdbx_strand_id
1 'polypeptide(L)'
;MATLFFNTGQTDSALSYFRKAADIAATNPKFAQDRKDVLFNLGRIQQSVQKLADAEATYREYLALYPNDSEVLAALGSVAMQRGNKDSAFAIYKQIIARGDSMGYYALYRAGAEIAQSVPDEPDTAAAGSSCRSTARASRPALTAARIRARCDSVTTGAAKAYISSSREAFSLAAQALDASLKLNPYYREALIHRANTALGLHDSVTALAMSRRLLAVDPMNRTSIRIMAFSQQQNGKIDSTLHYLRLGDSTLVADVAVAQFDSTDLGRDVKGTVTNSRTTKNAPFKLIFEFVNVGGQVVATDTVQVGAIDPGGSQAFELKPSGLGIVAWRYRKQ
;
A
#
# COMPACT_ATOMS: atom_id res chain seq x y z
N MET A 1 11.95 31.34 0.83
CA MET A 1 10.98 31.87 -0.16
C MET A 1 10.25 30.74 -0.89
N ALA A 2 10.93 29.80 -1.55
CA ALA A 2 10.25 28.74 -2.31
C ALA A 2 9.29 27.87 -1.47
N THR A 3 9.72 27.40 -0.28
CA THR A 3 8.87 26.66 0.67
C THR A 3 7.70 27.50 1.19
N LEU A 4 7.91 28.80 1.41
CA LEU A 4 6.86 29.72 1.86
C LEU A 4 5.77 29.87 0.78
N PHE A 5 6.17 30.04 -0.49
CA PHE A 5 5.22 30.11 -1.61
C PHE A 5 4.45 28.81 -1.79
N PHE A 6 5.08 27.66 -1.60
CA PHE A 6 4.38 26.39 -1.63
C PHE A 6 3.33 26.29 -0.51
N ASN A 7 3.71 26.63 0.72
CA ASN A 7 2.81 26.60 1.88
C ASN A 7 1.66 27.62 1.77
N THR A 8 1.81 28.68 0.97
CA THR A 8 0.75 29.66 0.69
C THR A 8 -0.02 29.41 -0.62
N GLY A 9 0.18 28.25 -1.26
CA GLY A 9 -0.53 27.84 -2.48
C GLY A 9 -0.05 28.49 -3.77
N GLN A 10 1.04 29.27 -3.74
CA GLN A 10 1.64 29.92 -4.91
C GLN A 10 2.62 28.98 -5.63
N THR A 11 2.09 27.89 -6.18
CA THR A 11 2.88 26.78 -6.72
C THR A 11 3.81 27.19 -7.87
N ASP A 12 3.36 28.02 -8.83
CA ASP A 12 4.22 28.42 -9.95
C ASP A 12 5.41 29.27 -9.50
N SER A 13 5.18 30.16 -8.53
CA SER A 13 6.26 30.91 -7.89
C SER A 13 7.21 29.97 -7.15
N ALA A 14 6.69 29.01 -6.37
CA ALA A 14 7.50 28.03 -5.67
C ALA A 14 8.40 27.25 -6.65
N LEU A 15 7.84 26.74 -7.75
CA LEU A 15 8.57 26.03 -8.81
C LEU A 15 9.69 26.89 -9.43
N SER A 16 9.39 28.16 -9.75
CA SER A 16 10.38 29.10 -10.29
C SER A 16 11.53 29.34 -9.32
N TYR A 17 11.23 29.58 -8.03
CA TYR A 17 12.26 29.83 -7.02
C TYR A 17 13.08 28.57 -6.70
N PHE A 18 12.47 27.38 -6.68
CA PHE A 18 13.21 26.13 -6.52
C PHE A 18 14.14 25.86 -7.71
N ARG A 19 13.72 26.10 -8.96
CA ARG A 19 14.61 25.95 -10.12
C ARG A 19 15.79 26.91 -10.05
N LYS A 20 15.55 28.20 -9.77
CA LYS A 20 16.62 29.20 -9.58
C LYS A 20 17.61 28.80 -8.48
N ALA A 21 17.10 28.26 -7.37
CA ALA A 21 17.94 27.77 -6.29
C ALA A 21 18.80 26.57 -6.73
N ALA A 22 18.24 25.64 -7.50
CA ALA A 22 18.99 24.50 -8.05
C ALA A 22 20.12 24.97 -8.98
N ASP A 23 19.82 25.93 -9.86
CA ASP A 23 20.77 26.48 -10.83
C ASP A 23 21.93 27.19 -10.13
N ILE A 24 21.64 28.01 -9.10
CA ILE A 24 22.67 28.69 -8.29
C ILE A 24 23.53 27.65 -7.56
N ALA A 25 22.91 26.66 -6.92
CA ALA A 25 23.62 25.62 -6.19
C ALA A 25 24.50 24.75 -7.11
N ALA A 26 24.14 24.60 -8.39
CA ALA A 26 24.94 23.89 -9.40
C ALA A 26 26.27 24.61 -9.74
N THR A 27 26.38 25.92 -9.50
CA THR A 27 27.60 26.69 -9.82
C THR A 27 28.75 26.50 -8.85
N ASN A 28 28.50 25.93 -7.66
CA ASN A 28 29.52 25.77 -6.62
C ASN A 28 29.35 24.44 -5.86
N PRO A 29 30.35 23.55 -5.87
CA PRO A 29 30.33 22.29 -5.13
C PRO A 29 30.04 22.42 -3.63
N LYS A 30 30.33 23.58 -3.02
CA LYS A 30 30.01 23.87 -1.62
C LYS A 30 28.51 23.74 -1.32
N PHE A 31 27.65 23.95 -2.31
CA PHE A 31 26.20 23.84 -2.19
C PHE A 31 25.65 22.50 -2.68
N ALA A 32 26.48 21.45 -2.76
CA ALA A 32 26.03 20.13 -3.23
C ALA A 32 24.84 19.57 -2.42
N GLN A 33 24.87 19.73 -1.09
CA GLN A 33 23.76 19.32 -0.24
C GLN A 33 22.49 20.15 -0.47
N ASP A 34 22.63 21.48 -0.60
CA ASP A 34 21.48 22.34 -0.94
C ASP A 34 20.90 21.98 -2.31
N ARG A 35 21.75 21.68 -3.29
CA ARG A 35 21.34 21.23 -4.62
C ARG A 35 20.55 19.92 -4.53
N LYS A 36 21.02 18.95 -3.73
CA LYS A 36 20.31 17.70 -3.46
C LYS A 36 18.90 17.99 -2.94
N ASP A 37 18.80 18.74 -1.84
CA ASP A 37 17.52 18.99 -1.17
C ASP A 37 16.55 19.81 -2.04
N VAL A 38 17.07 20.78 -2.80
CA VAL A 38 16.28 21.59 -3.72
C VAL A 38 15.76 20.77 -4.91
N LEU A 39 16.61 19.94 -5.55
CA LEU A 39 16.18 19.10 -6.67
C LEU A 39 15.13 18.09 -6.24
N PHE A 40 15.29 17.50 -5.05
CA PHE A 40 14.31 16.56 -4.51
C PHE A 40 12.95 17.24 -4.27
N ASN A 41 12.94 18.40 -3.62
CA ASN A 41 11.71 19.15 -3.36
C ASN A 41 11.06 19.66 -4.64
N LEU A 42 11.85 20.11 -5.62
CA LEU A 42 11.34 20.55 -6.91
C LEU A 42 10.62 19.41 -7.64
N GLY A 43 11.25 18.22 -7.73
CA GLY A 43 10.65 17.05 -8.35
C GLY A 43 9.36 16.62 -7.65
N ARG A 44 9.33 16.65 -6.31
CA ARG A 44 8.13 16.33 -5.52
C ARG A 44 6.98 17.29 -5.79
N ILE A 45 7.26 18.60 -5.81
CA ILE A 45 6.23 19.61 -6.08
C ILE A 45 5.71 19.44 -7.51
N GLN A 46 6.59 19.29 -8.50
CA GLN A 46 6.20 19.05 -9.90
C GLN A 46 5.31 17.82 -10.05
N GLN A 47 5.67 16.71 -9.40
CA GLN A 47 4.85 15.49 -9.37
C GLN A 47 3.49 15.76 -8.73
N SER A 48 3.44 16.45 -7.59
CA SER A 48 2.18 16.74 -6.88
C SER A 48 1.20 17.59 -7.70
N VAL A 49 1.70 18.45 -8.60
CA VAL A 49 0.88 19.29 -9.48
C VAL A 49 0.78 18.75 -10.91
N GLN A 50 1.05 17.44 -11.09
CA GLN A 50 0.90 16.73 -12.36
C GLN A 50 1.77 17.27 -13.51
N LYS A 51 2.83 18.06 -13.22
CA LYS A 51 3.88 18.42 -14.19
C LYS A 51 4.88 17.26 -14.32
N LEU A 52 4.38 16.11 -14.77
CA LEU A 52 5.10 14.82 -14.69
C LEU A 52 6.37 14.77 -15.56
N ALA A 53 6.37 15.45 -16.72
CA ALA A 53 7.57 15.53 -17.56
C ALA A 53 8.71 16.27 -16.86
N ASP A 54 8.39 17.39 -16.21
CA ASP A 54 9.37 18.20 -15.49
C ASP A 54 9.87 17.47 -14.24
N ALA A 55 8.98 16.75 -13.53
CA ALA A 55 9.34 15.91 -12.40
C ALA A 55 10.32 14.80 -12.82
N GLU A 56 10.05 14.11 -13.92
CA GLU A 56 10.93 13.08 -14.48
C GLU A 56 12.32 13.64 -14.81
N ALA A 57 12.38 14.80 -15.48
CA ALA A 57 13.63 15.46 -15.80
C ALA A 57 14.42 15.87 -14.54
N THR A 58 13.74 16.43 -13.54
CA THR A 58 14.35 16.88 -12.28
C THR A 58 14.86 15.72 -11.45
N TYR A 59 14.11 14.61 -11.37
CA TYR A 59 14.58 13.41 -10.68
C TYR A 59 15.74 12.75 -11.42
N ARG A 60 15.79 12.76 -12.75
CA ARG A 60 16.97 12.31 -13.50
C ARG A 60 18.19 13.19 -13.25
N GLU A 61 18.00 14.52 -13.17
CA GLU A 61 19.06 15.44 -12.80
C GLU A 61 19.61 15.13 -11.40
N TYR A 62 18.73 14.88 -10.43
CA TYR A 62 19.11 14.45 -9.08
C TYR A 62 19.90 13.13 -9.12
N LEU A 63 19.40 12.12 -9.82
CA LEU A 63 20.01 10.78 -9.87
C LEU A 63 21.33 10.76 -10.64
N ALA A 64 21.59 11.73 -11.51
CA ALA A 64 22.93 11.89 -12.11
C ALA A 64 24.00 12.23 -11.05
N LEU A 65 23.60 12.86 -9.94
CA LEU A 65 24.48 13.18 -8.81
C LEU A 65 24.48 12.08 -7.75
N TYR A 66 23.32 11.47 -7.52
CA TYR A 66 23.10 10.45 -6.48
C TYR A 66 22.42 9.21 -7.08
N PRO A 67 23.14 8.39 -7.87
CA PRO A 67 22.55 7.34 -8.70
C PRO A 67 21.88 6.19 -7.95
N ASN A 68 22.11 6.11 -6.63
CA ASN A 68 21.60 5.03 -5.78
C ASN A 68 20.65 5.55 -4.68
N ASP A 69 20.19 6.79 -4.77
CA ASP A 69 19.23 7.32 -3.80
C ASP A 69 17.87 6.62 -3.96
N SER A 70 17.55 5.76 -3.00
CA SER A 70 16.39 4.86 -3.06
C SER A 70 15.05 5.61 -3.10
N GLU A 71 14.96 6.76 -2.41
CA GLU A 71 13.75 7.56 -2.35
C GLU A 71 13.46 8.21 -3.71
N VAL A 72 14.51 8.72 -4.36
CA VAL A 72 14.38 9.36 -5.68
C VAL A 72 14.20 8.33 -6.80
N LEU A 73 14.83 7.16 -6.72
CA LEU A 73 14.54 6.05 -7.64
C LEU A 73 13.07 5.64 -7.55
N ALA A 74 12.54 5.47 -6.32
CA ALA A 74 11.12 5.14 -6.12
C ALA A 74 10.20 6.25 -6.66
N ALA A 75 10.55 7.52 -6.43
CA ALA A 75 9.80 8.66 -6.96
C ALA A 75 9.81 8.71 -8.50
N LEU A 76 10.96 8.45 -9.14
CA LEU A 76 11.06 8.39 -10.61
C LEU A 76 10.22 7.24 -11.19
N GLY A 77 10.25 6.06 -10.56
CA GLY A 77 9.38 4.94 -10.93
C GLY A 77 7.90 5.33 -10.84
N SER A 78 7.51 6.04 -9.78
CA SER A 78 6.15 6.53 -9.57
C SER A 78 5.71 7.54 -10.61
N VAL A 79 6.58 8.49 -10.99
CA VAL A 79 6.31 9.42 -12.08
C VAL A 79 6.13 8.69 -13.41
N ALA A 80 6.97 7.67 -13.69
CA ALA A 80 6.81 6.86 -14.89
C ALA A 80 5.48 6.09 -14.91
N MET A 81 5.03 5.57 -13.76
CA MET A 81 3.70 4.96 -13.60
C MET A 81 2.58 5.96 -13.90
N GLN A 82 2.63 7.16 -13.31
CA GLN A 82 1.61 8.21 -13.52
C GLN A 82 1.54 8.69 -14.97
N ARG A 83 2.65 8.62 -15.71
CA ARG A 83 2.71 8.91 -17.15
C ARG A 83 2.19 7.78 -18.04
N GLY A 84 1.83 6.62 -17.46
CA GLY A 84 1.45 5.43 -18.22
C GLY A 84 2.65 4.65 -18.80
N ASN A 85 3.89 5.04 -18.49
CA ASN A 85 5.11 4.42 -18.98
C ASN A 85 5.50 3.21 -18.12
N LYS A 86 4.65 2.18 -18.10
CA LYS A 86 4.77 1.00 -17.22
C LYS A 86 6.11 0.27 -17.37
N ASP A 87 6.61 0.11 -18.59
CA ASP A 87 7.88 -0.59 -18.84
C ASP A 87 9.07 0.16 -18.23
N SER A 88 9.09 1.49 -18.35
CA SER A 88 10.14 2.33 -17.76
C SER A 88 10.07 2.28 -16.23
N ALA A 89 8.87 2.36 -15.65
CA ALA A 89 8.67 2.21 -14.21
C ALA A 89 9.16 0.85 -13.70
N PHE A 90 8.82 -0.23 -14.41
CA PHE A 90 9.19 -1.58 -14.01
C PHE A 90 10.71 -1.80 -14.12
N ALA A 91 11.39 -1.19 -15.10
CA ALA A 91 12.84 -1.20 -15.17
C ALA A 91 13.49 -0.51 -13.95
N ILE A 92 12.93 0.62 -13.50
CA ILE A 92 13.39 1.32 -12.30
C ILE A 92 13.10 0.50 -11.04
N TYR A 93 11.93 -0.12 -10.93
CA TYR A 93 11.62 -0.97 -9.78
C TYR A 93 12.50 -2.22 -9.72
N LYS A 94 12.79 -2.85 -10.88
CA LYS A 94 13.77 -3.96 -10.96
C LYS A 94 15.15 -3.52 -10.44
N GLN A 95 15.56 -2.28 -10.73
CA GLN A 95 16.80 -1.72 -10.20
C GLN A 95 16.80 -1.50 -8.67
N ILE A 96 15.66 -1.12 -8.08
CA ILE A 96 15.50 -1.01 -6.61
C ILE A 96 15.58 -2.41 -6.00
N ILE A 97 14.84 -3.38 -6.54
CA ILE A 97 14.80 -4.75 -6.03
C ILE A 97 16.19 -5.40 -6.09
N ALA A 98 16.92 -5.22 -7.20
CA ALA A 98 18.26 -5.79 -7.39
C ALA A 98 19.30 -5.26 -6.38
N ARG A 99 19.11 -4.04 -5.87
CA ARG A 99 19.98 -3.45 -4.84
C ARG A 99 19.61 -3.92 -3.42
N GLY A 100 18.44 -4.55 -3.25
CA GLY A 100 18.01 -5.24 -2.04
C GLY A 100 18.15 -4.40 -0.78
N ASP A 101 18.83 -4.95 0.23
CA ASP A 101 18.94 -4.40 1.58
C ASP A 101 19.43 -2.94 1.61
N SER A 102 20.25 -2.52 0.63
CA SER A 102 20.79 -1.15 0.53
C SER A 102 19.75 -0.07 0.21
N MET A 103 18.56 -0.44 -0.28
CA MET A 103 17.49 0.51 -0.60
C MET A 103 16.62 0.87 0.62
N GLY A 104 16.71 0.11 1.71
CA GLY A 104 15.81 0.25 2.85
C GLY A 104 14.40 -0.29 2.59
N TYR A 105 13.71 -0.64 3.67
CA TYR A 105 12.43 -1.35 3.59
C TYR A 105 11.33 -0.51 2.92
N TYR A 106 11.35 0.82 3.11
CA TYR A 106 10.30 1.71 2.62
C TYR A 106 10.32 1.85 1.09
N ALA A 107 11.50 1.99 0.47
CA ALA A 107 11.61 2.07 -0.98
C ALA A 107 11.20 0.75 -1.67
N LEU A 108 11.60 -0.39 -1.08
CA LEU A 108 11.20 -1.73 -1.53
C LEU A 108 9.68 -1.94 -1.40
N TYR A 109 9.10 -1.52 -0.29
CA TYR A 109 7.64 -1.53 -0.10
C TYR A 109 6.94 -0.69 -1.17
N ARG A 110 7.37 0.56 -1.37
CA ARG A 110 6.75 1.47 -2.33
C ARG A 110 6.79 0.89 -3.74
N ALA A 111 7.94 0.38 -4.17
CA ALA A 111 8.07 -0.31 -5.45
C ALA A 111 7.06 -1.46 -5.57
N GLY A 112 6.99 -2.34 -4.57
CA GLY A 112 6.05 -3.46 -4.58
C GLY A 112 4.58 -3.05 -4.58
N ALA A 113 4.22 -2.04 -3.79
CA ALA A 113 2.86 -1.52 -3.70
C ALA A 113 2.42 -0.87 -5.02
N GLU A 114 3.28 -0.06 -5.65
CA GLU A 114 2.98 0.61 -6.92
C GLU A 114 2.91 -0.39 -8.10
N ILE A 115 3.78 -1.40 -8.12
CA ILE A 115 3.69 -2.50 -9.10
C ILE A 115 2.37 -3.26 -8.93
N ALA A 116 2.00 -3.63 -7.70
CA ALA A 116 0.76 -4.37 -7.44
C ALA A 116 -0.49 -3.57 -7.84
N GLN A 117 -0.51 -2.27 -7.55
CA GLN A 117 -1.61 -1.36 -7.93
C GLN A 117 -1.66 -1.07 -9.44
N SER A 118 -0.59 -1.33 -10.18
CA SER A 118 -0.58 -1.21 -11.65
C SER A 118 -1.35 -2.32 -12.37
N VAL A 119 -1.76 -3.35 -11.64
CA VAL A 119 -2.56 -4.44 -12.18
C VAL A 119 -4.02 -3.97 -12.18
N PRO A 120 -4.74 -4.04 -13.32
CA PRO A 120 -6.14 -3.69 -13.35
C PRO A 120 -6.96 -4.60 -12.43
N ASP A 121 -8.15 -4.14 -12.05
CA ASP A 121 -9.10 -4.98 -11.34
C ASP A 121 -9.46 -6.23 -12.17
N GLU A 122 -9.78 -7.32 -11.48
CA GLU A 122 -10.29 -8.52 -12.13
C GLU A 122 -11.51 -8.19 -13.02
N PRO A 123 -11.58 -8.71 -14.25
CA PRO A 123 -12.69 -8.42 -15.14
C PRO A 123 -13.99 -8.99 -14.56
N ASP A 124 -15.09 -8.24 -14.68
CA ASP A 124 -16.43 -8.75 -14.36
C ASP A 124 -16.83 -9.86 -15.33
N THR A 125 -16.55 -11.11 -14.92
CA THR A 125 -16.91 -12.30 -15.70
C THR A 125 -18.41 -12.62 -15.61
N ALA A 126 -19.14 -12.08 -14.63
CA ALA A 126 -20.57 -12.34 -14.47
C ALA A 126 -21.40 -11.66 -15.57
N ALA A 127 -21.06 -10.41 -15.91
CA ALA A 127 -21.67 -9.69 -17.03
C ALA A 127 -21.41 -10.40 -18.37
N ALA A 128 -20.15 -10.75 -18.64
CA ALA A 128 -19.75 -11.47 -19.85
C ALA A 128 -20.46 -12.84 -19.97
N GLY A 129 -20.51 -13.60 -18.88
CA GLY A 129 -21.22 -14.88 -18.84
C GLY A 129 -22.72 -14.72 -19.06
N SER A 130 -23.34 -13.68 -18.51
CA SER A 130 -24.78 -13.42 -18.66
C SER A 130 -25.15 -13.01 -20.09
N SER A 131 -24.35 -12.14 -20.71
CA SER A 131 -24.50 -11.75 -22.12
C SER A 131 -24.36 -12.96 -23.05
N CYS A 132 -23.36 -13.81 -22.82
CA CYS A 132 -23.19 -15.06 -23.57
C CYS A 132 -24.42 -15.98 -23.44
N ARG A 133 -24.93 -16.17 -22.21
CA ARG A 133 -26.11 -17.01 -21.98
C ARG A 133 -27.36 -16.47 -22.66
N SER A 134 -27.56 -15.16 -22.66
CA SER A 134 -28.70 -14.51 -23.33
C SER A 134 -28.67 -14.75 -24.84
N THR A 135 -27.54 -14.44 -25.48
CA THR A 135 -27.36 -14.60 -26.94
C THR A 135 -27.44 -16.07 -27.37
N ALA A 136 -26.85 -16.99 -26.59
CA ALA A 136 -26.89 -18.43 -26.90
C ALA A 136 -28.29 -19.06 -26.75
N ARG A 137 -29.16 -18.51 -25.88
CA ARG A 137 -30.57 -18.95 -25.78
C ARG A 137 -31.42 -18.48 -26.97
N ALA A 138 -31.07 -17.33 -27.55
CA ALA A 138 -31.74 -16.77 -28.71
C ALA A 138 -31.33 -17.43 -30.05
N SER A 139 -30.29 -18.25 -30.07
CA SER A 139 -29.77 -18.84 -31.32
C SER A 139 -30.74 -19.81 -31.99
N ARG A 140 -30.66 -19.90 -33.33
CA ARG A 140 -31.41 -20.87 -34.13
C ARG A 140 -30.45 -21.67 -35.04
N PRO A 141 -30.47 -23.02 -35.00
CA PRO A 141 -31.32 -23.86 -34.15
C PRO A 141 -31.00 -23.71 -32.64
N ALA A 142 -31.97 -24.03 -31.79
CA ALA A 142 -31.83 -23.87 -30.34
C ALA A 142 -30.72 -24.79 -29.80
N LEU A 143 -29.83 -24.23 -28.98
CA LEU A 143 -28.79 -24.98 -28.30
C LEU A 143 -29.36 -25.65 -27.04
N THR A 144 -28.85 -26.84 -26.69
CA THR A 144 -29.17 -27.48 -25.41
C THR A 144 -28.55 -26.70 -24.26
N ALA A 145 -29.15 -26.79 -23.06
CA ALA A 145 -28.61 -26.16 -21.85
C ALA A 145 -27.15 -26.56 -21.58
N ALA A 146 -26.78 -27.81 -21.86
CA ALA A 146 -25.40 -28.30 -21.71
C ALA A 146 -24.43 -27.59 -22.67
N ARG A 147 -24.82 -27.38 -23.93
CA ARG A 147 -24.01 -26.66 -24.92
C ARG A 147 -23.87 -25.18 -24.58
N ILE A 148 -24.94 -24.55 -24.08
CA ILE A 148 -24.91 -23.15 -23.63
C ILE A 148 -23.95 -23.00 -22.44
N ARG A 149 -24.02 -23.90 -21.44
CA ARG A 149 -23.09 -23.91 -20.31
C ARG A 149 -21.65 -24.07 -20.78
N ALA A 150 -21.33 -25.13 -21.51
CA ALA A 150 -19.97 -25.37 -21.98
C ALA A 150 -19.39 -24.18 -22.77
N ARG A 151 -20.19 -23.57 -23.66
CA ARG A 151 -19.79 -22.38 -24.41
C ARG A 151 -19.52 -21.17 -23.51
N CYS A 152 -20.43 -20.86 -22.60
CA CYS A 152 -20.32 -19.64 -21.78
C CYS A 152 -19.38 -19.79 -20.60
N ASP A 153 -19.19 -20.99 -20.07
CA ASP A 153 -18.16 -21.30 -19.07
C ASP A 153 -16.76 -21.13 -19.69
N SER A 154 -16.60 -21.43 -20.98
CA SER A 154 -15.37 -21.14 -21.72
C SER A 154 -15.09 -19.64 -21.84
N VAL A 155 -16.12 -18.79 -21.92
CA VAL A 155 -15.95 -17.32 -21.98
C VAL A 155 -15.44 -16.78 -20.64
N THR A 156 -16.07 -17.18 -19.54
CA THR A 156 -15.68 -16.72 -18.20
C THR A 156 -14.31 -17.27 -17.79
N THR A 157 -14.06 -18.56 -18.06
CA THR A 157 -12.77 -19.21 -17.80
C THR A 157 -11.66 -18.60 -18.66
N GLY A 158 -11.95 -18.29 -19.93
CA GLY A 158 -11.00 -17.63 -20.84
C GLY A 158 -10.60 -16.24 -20.34
N ALA A 159 -11.56 -15.43 -19.92
CA ALA A 159 -11.31 -14.09 -19.38
C ALA A 159 -10.47 -14.14 -18.09
N ALA A 160 -10.81 -15.05 -17.16
CA ALA A 160 -10.05 -15.24 -15.92
C ALA A 160 -8.59 -15.69 -16.21
N LYS A 161 -8.40 -16.65 -17.13
CA LYS A 161 -7.06 -17.11 -17.52
C LYS A 161 -6.23 -16.01 -18.17
N ALA A 162 -6.85 -15.21 -19.05
CA ALA A 162 -6.18 -14.08 -19.70
C ALA A 162 -5.73 -13.04 -18.66
N TYR A 163 -6.59 -12.71 -17.69
CA TYR A 163 -6.26 -11.81 -16.58
C TYR A 163 -5.09 -12.33 -15.74
N ILE A 164 -5.16 -13.59 -15.30
CA ILE A 164 -4.08 -14.21 -14.50
C ILE A 164 -2.77 -14.21 -15.30
N SER A 165 -2.82 -14.51 -16.60
CA SER A 165 -1.63 -14.53 -17.44
C SER A 165 -1.01 -13.14 -17.60
N SER A 166 -1.82 -12.10 -17.81
CA SER A 166 -1.33 -10.73 -18.05
C SER A 166 -0.88 -10.04 -16.75
N SER A 167 -1.42 -10.43 -15.60
CA SER A 167 -1.07 -9.86 -14.29
C SER A 167 0.12 -10.56 -13.61
N ARG A 168 0.45 -11.79 -14.01
CA ARG A 168 1.46 -12.63 -13.33
C ARG A 168 2.82 -11.96 -13.19
N GLU A 169 3.36 -11.33 -14.24
CA GLU A 169 4.69 -10.69 -14.15
C GLU A 169 4.69 -9.57 -13.11
N ALA A 170 3.68 -8.69 -13.16
CA ALA A 170 3.57 -7.58 -12.24
C ALA A 170 3.43 -8.08 -10.79
N PHE A 171 2.52 -9.00 -10.50
CA PHE A 171 2.38 -9.52 -9.14
C PHE A 171 3.63 -10.28 -8.67
N SER A 172 4.31 -11.02 -9.55
CA SER A 172 5.56 -11.72 -9.18
C SER A 172 6.67 -10.74 -8.83
N LEU A 173 6.79 -9.63 -9.56
CA LEU A 173 7.76 -8.58 -9.28
C LEU A 173 7.41 -7.81 -8.00
N ALA A 174 6.12 -7.51 -7.80
CA ALA A 174 5.63 -6.90 -6.56
C ALA A 174 5.93 -7.76 -5.34
N ALA A 175 5.69 -9.07 -5.43
CA ALA A 175 5.96 -10.03 -4.37
C ALA A 175 7.45 -10.02 -3.97
N GLN A 176 8.36 -10.00 -4.95
CA GLN A 176 9.81 -9.92 -4.69
C GLN A 176 10.20 -8.65 -3.92
N ALA A 177 9.67 -7.50 -4.33
CA ALA A 177 9.93 -6.23 -3.65
C ALA A 177 9.39 -6.22 -2.22
N LEU A 178 8.17 -6.73 -2.02
CA LEU A 178 7.52 -6.79 -0.71
C LEU A 178 8.19 -7.81 0.22
N ASP A 179 8.66 -8.95 -0.31
CA ASP A 179 9.43 -9.93 0.45
C ASP A 179 10.78 -9.35 0.90
N ALA A 180 11.46 -8.61 0.02
CA ALA A 180 12.69 -7.89 0.37
C ALA A 180 12.42 -6.79 1.41
N SER A 181 11.30 -6.07 1.32
CA SER A 181 10.89 -5.09 2.33
C SER A 181 10.63 -5.75 3.69
N LEU A 182 9.87 -6.85 3.72
CA LEU A 182 9.54 -7.58 4.96
C LEU A 182 10.73 -8.31 5.57
N LYS A 183 11.77 -8.60 4.79
CA LYS A 183 13.06 -9.08 5.32
C LYS A 183 13.73 -8.00 6.17
N LEU A 184 13.66 -6.74 5.75
CA LEU A 184 14.27 -5.60 6.46
C LEU A 184 13.40 -5.07 7.60
N ASN A 185 12.08 -5.11 7.47
CA ASN A 185 11.15 -4.77 8.54
C ASN A 185 9.99 -5.79 8.58
N PRO A 186 10.14 -6.89 9.37
CA PRO A 186 9.15 -7.96 9.43
C PRO A 186 7.78 -7.55 9.99
N TYR A 187 7.69 -6.37 10.60
CA TYR A 187 6.48 -5.86 11.26
C TYR A 187 5.87 -4.68 10.51
N TYR A 188 6.38 -4.36 9.31
CA TYR A 188 5.84 -3.24 8.54
C TYR A 188 4.47 -3.58 7.97
N ARG A 189 3.43 -3.04 8.62
CA ARG A 189 2.01 -3.28 8.33
C ARG A 189 1.66 -3.12 6.86
N GLU A 190 2.09 -2.03 6.22
CA GLU A 190 1.73 -1.76 4.83
C GLU A 190 2.32 -2.82 3.89
N ALA A 191 3.56 -3.24 4.10
CA ALA A 191 4.12 -4.34 3.32
C ALA A 191 3.39 -5.67 3.55
N LEU A 192 2.89 -5.95 4.76
CA LEU A 192 2.07 -7.14 5.03
C LEU A 192 0.73 -7.09 4.26
N ILE A 193 0.05 -5.94 4.25
CA ILE A 193 -1.19 -5.72 3.49
C ILE A 193 -0.96 -5.97 2.01
N HIS A 194 0.02 -5.29 1.43
CA HIS A 194 0.31 -5.40 0.01
C HIS A 194 0.77 -6.81 -0.35
N ARG A 195 1.59 -7.46 0.48
CA ARG A 195 2.06 -8.83 0.20
C ARG A 195 0.95 -9.86 0.25
N ALA A 196 0.02 -9.73 1.20
CA ALA A 196 -1.16 -10.59 1.28
C ALA A 196 -2.06 -10.41 0.04
N ASN A 197 -2.34 -9.16 -0.37
CA ASN A 197 -3.14 -8.87 -1.56
C ASN A 197 -2.45 -9.35 -2.86
N THR A 198 -1.13 -9.17 -2.98
CA THR A 198 -0.36 -9.71 -4.11
C THR A 198 -0.41 -11.24 -4.14
N ALA A 199 -0.36 -11.90 -2.99
CA ALA A 199 -0.53 -13.35 -2.91
C ALA A 199 -1.93 -13.80 -3.35
N LEU A 200 -2.98 -13.06 -2.95
CA LEU A 200 -4.34 -13.30 -3.43
C LEU A 200 -4.42 -13.20 -4.96
N GLY A 201 -3.83 -12.16 -5.57
CA GLY A 201 -3.78 -11.98 -7.03
C GLY A 201 -2.96 -13.05 -7.76
N LEU A 202 -1.95 -13.64 -7.11
CA LEU A 202 -1.20 -14.80 -7.63
C LEU A 202 -1.92 -16.13 -7.42
N HIS A 203 -3.05 -16.15 -6.71
CA HIS A 203 -3.70 -17.36 -6.20
C HIS A 203 -2.77 -18.23 -5.33
N ASP A 204 -1.84 -17.60 -4.62
CA ASP A 204 -0.97 -18.24 -3.62
C ASP A 204 -1.63 -18.19 -2.24
N SER A 205 -2.54 -19.15 -2.00
CA SER A 205 -3.34 -19.21 -0.77
C SER A 205 -2.49 -19.43 0.49
N VAL A 206 -1.35 -20.12 0.36
CA VAL A 206 -0.43 -20.39 1.47
C VAL A 206 0.19 -19.09 1.96
N THR A 207 0.75 -18.30 1.04
CA THR A 207 1.36 -17.03 1.42
C THR A 207 0.31 -15.99 1.82
N ALA A 208 -0.84 -15.94 1.14
CA ALA A 208 -1.93 -15.04 1.50
C ALA A 208 -2.37 -15.26 2.96
N LEU A 209 -2.55 -16.52 3.37
CA LEU A 209 -2.90 -16.87 4.74
C LEU A 209 -1.77 -16.55 5.72
N ALA A 210 -0.52 -16.86 5.37
CA ALA A 210 0.64 -16.57 6.23
C ALA A 210 0.79 -15.08 6.50
N MET A 211 0.70 -14.24 5.47
CA MET A 211 0.80 -12.78 5.62
C MET A 211 -0.40 -12.20 6.33
N SER A 212 -1.61 -12.69 6.07
CA SER A 212 -2.82 -12.27 6.79
C SER A 212 -2.74 -12.55 8.30
N ARG A 213 -2.13 -13.68 8.70
CA ARG A 213 -1.91 -13.99 10.12
C ARG A 213 -0.93 -13.01 10.76
N ARG A 214 0.18 -12.71 10.07
CA ARG A 214 1.15 -11.69 10.53
C ARG A 214 0.51 -10.31 10.63
N LEU A 215 -0.33 -9.95 9.66
CA LEU A 215 -1.06 -8.69 9.66
C LEU A 215 -2.02 -8.58 10.84
N LEU A 216 -2.82 -9.62 11.13
CA LEU A 216 -3.69 -9.63 12.31
C LEU A 216 -2.93 -9.68 13.64
N ALA A 217 -1.69 -10.17 13.66
CA ALA A 217 -0.84 -10.10 14.85
C ALA A 217 -0.34 -8.67 15.15
N VAL A 218 -0.26 -7.82 14.13
CA VAL A 218 0.15 -6.41 14.24
C VAL A 218 -1.06 -5.50 14.43
N ASP A 219 -2.11 -5.73 13.65
CA ASP A 219 -3.29 -4.86 13.54
C ASP A 219 -4.61 -5.67 13.59
N PRO A 220 -4.95 -6.24 14.77
CA PRO A 220 -6.04 -7.21 14.92
C PRO A 220 -7.45 -6.62 14.80
N MET A 221 -7.60 -5.31 15.04
CA MET A 221 -8.91 -4.63 15.07
C MET A 221 -9.10 -3.65 13.91
N ASN A 222 -8.37 -3.85 12.81
CA ASN A 222 -8.59 -3.10 11.59
C ASN A 222 -9.43 -3.89 10.58
N ARG A 223 -10.48 -3.26 10.07
CA ARG A 223 -11.41 -3.90 9.13
C ARG A 223 -10.73 -4.38 7.85
N THR A 224 -9.77 -3.63 7.31
CA THR A 224 -9.03 -4.03 6.12
C THR A 224 -8.20 -5.29 6.38
N SER A 225 -7.50 -5.35 7.51
CA SER A 225 -6.73 -6.53 7.94
C SER A 225 -7.62 -7.78 8.08
N ILE A 226 -8.78 -7.64 8.70
CA ILE A 226 -9.76 -8.72 8.87
C ILE A 226 -10.33 -9.17 7.52
N ARG A 227 -10.61 -8.23 6.60
CA ARG A 227 -11.13 -8.56 5.25
C ARG A 227 -10.12 -9.34 4.42
N ILE A 228 -8.84 -8.97 4.48
CA ILE A 228 -7.76 -9.69 3.78
C ILE A 228 -7.64 -11.12 4.31
N MET A 229 -7.79 -11.33 5.63
CA MET A 229 -7.87 -12.68 6.21
C MET A 229 -9.09 -13.46 5.69
N ALA A 230 -10.27 -12.82 5.61
CA ALA A 230 -11.47 -13.47 5.07
C ALA A 230 -11.28 -13.95 3.62
N PHE A 231 -10.71 -13.09 2.76
CA PHE A 231 -10.39 -13.45 1.37
C PHE A 231 -9.31 -14.54 1.27
N SER A 232 -8.31 -14.51 2.15
CA SER A 232 -7.31 -15.59 2.21
C SER A 232 -7.92 -16.93 2.59
N GLN A 233 -8.85 -16.95 3.55
CA GLN A 233 -9.60 -18.15 3.91
C GLN A 233 -10.53 -18.62 2.79
N GLN A 234 -11.12 -17.68 2.05
CA GLN A 234 -12.00 -17.98 0.91
C GLN A 234 -11.21 -18.67 -0.19
N GLN A 235 -10.04 -18.13 -0.55
CA GLN A 235 -9.14 -18.72 -1.52
C GLN A 235 -8.60 -20.08 -1.06
N ASN A 236 -8.46 -20.29 0.25
CA ASN A 236 -8.10 -21.57 0.86
C ASN A 236 -9.30 -22.54 1.01
N GLY A 237 -10.49 -22.19 0.51
CA GLY A 237 -11.69 -23.04 0.54
C GLY A 237 -12.31 -23.22 1.94
N LYS A 238 -11.98 -22.36 2.91
CA LYS A 238 -12.44 -22.45 4.31
C LYS A 238 -13.65 -21.55 4.55
N ILE A 239 -14.82 -21.98 4.07
CA ILE A 239 -16.08 -21.20 4.10
C ILE A 239 -16.44 -20.71 5.51
N ASP A 240 -16.40 -21.58 6.53
CA ASP A 240 -16.76 -21.19 7.89
C ASP A 240 -15.82 -20.12 8.46
N SER A 241 -14.52 -20.23 8.16
CA SER A 241 -13.52 -19.23 8.54
C SER A 241 -13.72 -17.92 7.79
N THR A 242 -14.03 -17.97 6.49
CA THR A 242 -14.40 -16.77 5.71
C THR A 242 -15.59 -16.06 6.34
N LEU A 243 -16.69 -16.78 6.61
CA LEU A 243 -17.90 -16.21 7.23
C LEU A 243 -17.62 -15.64 8.61
N HIS A 244 -16.77 -16.30 9.40
CA HIS A 244 -16.34 -15.79 10.70
C HIS A 244 -15.65 -14.42 10.58
N TYR A 245 -14.64 -14.29 9.71
CA TYR A 245 -13.90 -13.03 9.57
C TYR A 245 -14.73 -11.93 8.88
N LEU A 246 -15.59 -12.26 7.91
CA LEU A 246 -16.52 -11.27 7.34
C LEU A 246 -17.49 -10.74 8.42
N ARG A 247 -18.10 -11.63 9.20
CA ARG A 247 -18.98 -11.23 10.30
C ARG A 247 -18.22 -10.38 11.34
N LEU A 248 -16.98 -10.74 11.64
CA LEU A 248 -16.10 -9.97 12.51
C LEU A 248 -15.95 -8.55 11.97
N GLY A 249 -15.45 -8.38 10.75
CA GLY A 249 -15.21 -7.05 10.17
C GLY A 249 -16.47 -6.19 9.99
N ASP A 250 -17.61 -6.81 9.69
CA ASP A 250 -18.84 -6.09 9.33
C ASP A 250 -19.74 -5.76 10.51
N SER A 251 -19.82 -6.64 11.51
CA SER A 251 -20.90 -6.58 12.51
C SER A 251 -20.50 -6.84 13.96
N THR A 252 -19.47 -7.64 14.23
CA THR A 252 -19.10 -8.00 15.62
C THR A 252 -17.82 -7.37 16.12
N LEU A 253 -17.05 -6.70 15.25
CA LEU A 253 -15.89 -5.91 15.64
C LEU A 253 -16.32 -4.77 16.57
N VAL A 254 -15.83 -4.81 17.81
CA VAL A 254 -16.28 -3.89 18.87
C VAL A 254 -15.94 -2.43 18.57
N ALA A 255 -14.84 -2.21 17.84
CA ALA A 255 -14.44 -0.95 17.25
C ALA A 255 -13.36 -1.20 16.17
N ASP A 256 -13.34 -0.37 15.14
CA ASP A 256 -12.32 -0.35 14.09
C ASP A 256 -11.19 0.61 14.47
N VAL A 257 -9.96 0.13 14.47
CA VAL A 257 -8.77 0.92 14.79
C VAL A 257 -8.04 1.28 13.48
N ALA A 258 -7.84 2.56 13.26
CA ALA A 258 -7.08 3.09 12.14
C ALA A 258 -5.93 3.94 12.68
N VAL A 259 -4.69 3.54 12.39
CA VAL A 259 -3.49 4.36 12.62
C VAL A 259 -3.24 5.15 11.34
N ALA A 260 -3.36 6.48 11.43
CA ALA A 260 -3.21 7.39 10.31
C ALA A 260 -1.80 7.99 10.20
N GLN A 261 -1.05 8.03 11.31
CA GLN A 261 0.28 8.61 11.37
C GLN A 261 1.21 7.73 12.20
N PHE A 262 2.45 7.56 11.75
CA PHE A 262 3.52 6.86 12.46
C PHE A 262 4.87 7.48 12.05
N ASP A 263 5.09 8.72 12.48
CA ASP A 263 6.20 9.53 11.99
C ASP A 263 7.40 9.45 12.93
N SER A 264 8.60 9.58 12.37
CA SER A 264 9.83 9.64 13.16
C SER A 264 9.97 11.00 13.84
N THR A 265 10.43 11.00 15.09
CA THR A 265 10.83 12.20 15.84
C THR A 265 12.25 12.01 16.37
N ASP A 266 12.84 13.07 16.92
CA ASP A 266 14.19 13.02 17.53
C ASP A 266 14.28 12.01 18.68
N LEU A 267 13.16 11.76 19.37
CA LEU A 267 13.11 10.93 20.59
C LEU A 267 12.38 9.59 20.39
N GLY A 268 11.72 9.37 19.26
CA GLY A 268 10.92 8.16 19.02
C GLY A 268 9.95 8.30 17.86
N ARG A 269 8.64 8.20 18.14
CA ARG A 269 7.57 8.33 17.14
C ARG A 269 6.45 9.27 17.57
N ASP A 270 5.80 9.90 16.60
CA ASP A 270 4.48 10.51 16.74
C ASP A 270 3.45 9.59 16.08
N VAL A 271 2.45 9.15 16.84
CA VAL A 271 1.46 8.19 16.39
C VAL A 271 0.07 8.76 16.59
N LYS A 272 -0.69 8.86 15.51
CA LYS A 272 -2.08 9.32 15.55
C LYS A 272 -2.99 8.30 14.91
N GLY A 273 -4.17 8.15 15.50
CA GLY A 273 -5.18 7.26 14.96
C GLY A 273 -6.56 7.54 15.52
N THR A 274 -7.50 6.70 15.09
CA THR A 274 -8.90 6.81 15.44
C THR A 274 -9.44 5.42 15.76
N VAL A 275 -10.31 5.35 16.76
CA VAL A 275 -11.12 4.18 17.09
C VAL A 275 -12.57 4.51 16.75
N THR A 276 -13.18 3.74 15.85
CA THR A 276 -14.53 4.01 15.33
C THR A 276 -15.48 2.88 15.72
N ASN A 277 -16.65 3.20 16.28
CA ASN A 277 -17.68 2.20 16.53
C ASN A 277 -18.64 2.14 15.34
N SER A 278 -18.45 1.15 14.46
CA SER A 278 -19.35 0.94 13.31
C SER A 278 -20.55 0.04 13.59
N ARG A 279 -20.75 -0.40 14.85
CA ARG A 279 -21.88 -1.25 15.20
C ARG A 279 -23.14 -0.40 15.44
N THR A 280 -24.29 -1.05 15.43
CA THR A 280 -25.58 -0.44 15.77
C THR A 280 -25.78 -0.25 17.27
N THR A 281 -24.82 -0.68 18.10
CA THR A 281 -24.86 -0.60 19.56
C THR A 281 -23.59 0.05 20.09
N LYS A 282 -23.72 0.74 21.24
CA LYS A 282 -22.60 1.37 21.94
C LYS A 282 -21.55 0.33 22.35
N ASN A 283 -20.26 0.65 22.27
CA ASN A 283 -19.23 -0.21 22.88
C ASN A 283 -19.08 0.08 24.37
N ALA A 284 -18.75 -0.96 25.14
CA ALA A 284 -18.22 -0.77 26.49
C ALA A 284 -16.80 -0.17 26.40
N PRO A 285 -16.35 0.59 27.41
CA PRO A 285 -14.96 1.03 27.50
C PRO A 285 -13.98 -0.16 27.47
N PHE A 286 -12.83 0.01 26.85
CA PHE A 286 -11.75 -0.99 26.79
C PHE A 286 -10.38 -0.32 26.62
N LYS A 287 -9.31 -1.11 26.71
CA LYS A 287 -7.94 -0.59 26.53
C LYS A 287 -7.32 -1.18 25.27
N LEU A 288 -6.55 -0.36 24.56
CA LEU A 288 -5.62 -0.84 23.53
C LEU A 288 -4.20 -0.67 24.06
N ILE A 289 -3.48 -1.78 24.21
CA ILE A 289 -2.07 -1.77 24.61
C ILE A 289 -1.24 -1.81 23.34
N PHE A 290 -0.55 -0.71 23.04
CA PHE A 290 0.39 -0.59 21.94
C PHE A 290 1.78 -0.97 22.40
N GLU A 291 2.41 -1.90 21.69
CA GLU A 291 3.82 -2.26 21.82
C GLU A 291 4.57 -1.73 20.60
N PHE A 292 5.59 -0.91 20.82
CA PHE A 292 6.45 -0.35 19.78
C PHE A 292 7.73 -1.15 19.71
N VAL A 293 8.04 -1.67 18.54
CA VAL A 293 9.08 -2.70 18.38
C VAL A 293 10.23 -2.22 17.50
N ASN A 294 11.42 -2.73 17.82
CA ASN A 294 12.57 -2.60 16.94
C ASN A 294 12.53 -3.64 15.80
N VAL A 295 13.52 -3.60 14.91
CA VAL A 295 13.60 -4.50 13.75
C VAL A 295 13.67 -5.99 14.13
N GLY A 296 14.22 -6.30 15.31
CA GLY A 296 14.25 -7.64 15.88
C GLY A 296 12.94 -8.08 16.53
N GLY A 297 11.94 -7.19 16.63
CA GLY A 297 10.66 -7.47 17.27
C GLY A 297 10.64 -7.32 18.78
N GLN A 298 11.72 -6.80 19.38
CA GLN A 298 11.76 -6.50 20.81
C GLN A 298 10.94 -5.26 21.09
N VAL A 299 10.16 -5.30 22.18
CA VAL A 299 9.38 -4.14 22.64
C VAL A 299 10.34 -3.10 23.22
N VAL A 300 10.40 -1.93 22.58
CA VAL A 300 11.20 -0.78 22.99
C VAL A 300 10.40 0.14 23.90
N ALA A 301 9.11 0.33 23.58
CA ALA A 301 8.19 1.14 24.35
C ALA A 301 6.80 0.50 24.37
N THR A 302 6.02 0.81 25.39
CA THR A 302 4.61 0.44 25.48
C THR A 302 3.81 1.67 25.86
N ASP A 303 2.65 1.83 25.25
CA ASP A 303 1.71 2.88 25.60
C ASP A 303 0.28 2.33 25.52
N THR A 304 -0.68 3.00 26.13
CA THR A 304 -2.07 2.52 26.22
C THR A 304 -3.06 3.59 25.83
N VAL A 305 -3.93 3.26 24.87
CA VAL A 305 -5.10 4.08 24.55
C VAL A 305 -6.26 3.62 25.43
N GLN A 306 -6.80 4.54 26.24
CA GLN A 306 -8.07 4.34 26.93
C GLN A 306 -9.20 4.63 25.96
N VAL A 307 -9.95 3.61 25.54
CA VAL A 307 -11.11 3.79 24.66
C VAL A 307 -12.37 3.87 25.52
N GLY A 308 -13.03 5.02 25.47
CA GLY A 308 -14.30 5.24 26.15
C GLY A 308 -15.45 4.49 25.48
N ALA A 309 -16.66 4.70 26.01
CA ALA A 309 -17.85 4.20 25.36
C ALA A 309 -18.20 5.11 24.16
N ILE A 310 -18.18 4.56 22.96
CA ILE A 310 -18.45 5.28 21.71
C ILE A 310 -19.83 4.86 21.21
N ASP A 311 -20.69 5.84 20.95
CA ASP A 311 -22.01 5.60 20.39
C ASP A 311 -21.94 5.09 18.93
N PRO A 312 -22.99 4.43 18.42
CA PRO A 312 -23.05 3.96 17.02
C PRO A 312 -22.67 5.06 16.02
N GLY A 313 -21.72 4.77 15.13
CA GLY A 313 -21.20 5.72 14.14
C GLY A 313 -20.22 6.76 14.69
N GLY A 314 -20.01 6.80 16.00
CA GLY A 314 -19.06 7.70 16.66
C GLY A 314 -17.61 7.23 16.53
N SER A 315 -16.69 8.12 16.91
CA SER A 315 -15.26 7.83 16.94
C SER A 315 -14.54 8.53 18.09
N GLN A 316 -13.37 8.01 18.45
CA GLN A 316 -12.45 8.59 19.42
C GLN A 316 -11.06 8.65 18.80
N ALA A 317 -10.49 9.85 18.68
CA ALA A 317 -9.09 10.02 18.28
C ALA A 317 -8.13 9.64 19.42
N PHE A 318 -6.92 9.23 19.07
CA PHE A 318 -5.82 9.02 20.01
C PHE A 318 -4.49 9.50 19.43
N GLU A 319 -3.61 9.88 20.34
CA GLU A 319 -2.23 10.28 20.05
C GLU A 319 -1.31 9.55 21.05
N LEU A 320 -0.22 8.98 20.56
CA LEU A 320 0.80 8.32 21.37
C LEU A 320 2.18 8.87 20.98
N LYS A 321 3.05 9.03 21.97
CA LYS A 321 4.43 9.55 21.79
C LYS A 321 5.45 8.59 22.37
N PRO A 322 5.53 7.35 21.85
CA PRO A 322 6.49 6.38 22.36
C PRO A 322 7.91 6.91 22.12
N SER A 323 8.68 6.95 23.20
CA SER A 323 10.08 7.34 23.16
C SER A 323 10.96 6.09 23.14
N GLY A 324 11.99 6.08 22.31
CA GLY A 324 12.89 4.94 22.16
C GLY A 324 13.57 4.89 20.81
N LEU A 325 14.89 4.73 20.83
CA LEU A 325 15.68 4.58 19.61
C LEU A 325 15.34 3.26 18.90
N GLY A 326 15.32 3.29 17.57
CA GLY A 326 15.16 2.09 16.76
C GLY A 326 13.74 1.52 16.70
N ILE A 327 12.72 2.23 17.16
CA ILE A 327 11.31 1.86 16.93
C ILE A 327 11.06 1.86 15.41
N VAL A 328 10.69 0.75 14.81
CA VAL A 328 10.43 0.67 13.35
C VAL A 328 9.02 0.20 13.00
N ALA A 329 8.28 -0.28 13.99
CA ALA A 329 6.90 -0.71 13.83
C ALA A 329 6.17 -0.68 15.17
N TRP A 330 4.88 -0.96 15.11
CA TRP A 330 3.99 -1.11 16.24
C TRP A 330 3.18 -2.39 16.09
N ARG A 331 2.62 -2.86 17.20
CA ARG A 331 1.52 -3.83 17.25
C ARG A 331 0.64 -3.48 18.44
N TYR A 332 -0.62 -3.89 18.44
CA TYR A 332 -1.45 -3.69 19.62
C TYR A 332 -2.38 -4.87 19.89
N ARG A 333 -2.88 -4.91 21.13
CA ARG A 333 -3.94 -5.84 21.54
C ARG A 333 -5.00 -5.12 22.37
N LYS A 334 -6.22 -5.61 22.26
CA LYS A 334 -7.31 -5.21 23.15
C LYS A 334 -7.18 -5.91 24.50
N GLN A 335 -7.34 -5.14 25.58
CA GLN A 335 -7.55 -5.62 26.94
C GLN A 335 -8.94 -5.20 27.41
#